data_AF-A0A356T5G7-F1
#
_entry.id   AF-A0A356T5G7-F1
#
_cell.length_a   1.000
_cell.length_b   1.000
_cell.length_c   1.000
_cell.angle_alpha   90.00
_cell.angle_beta   90.00
_cell.angle_gamma   90.00
#
_symmetry.space_group_name_H-M   'P 1'
#
loop_
_entity.id
_entity.type
_entity.pdbx_description
1 polymer ?
#
loop_
_entity_poly.entity_id
_entity_poly.type
_entity_poly.pdbx_seq_one_letter_code
_entity_poly.pdbx_strand_id
1 'polypeptide(L)'
;MLDAIPRDAHLVAVTALGAEAAFGVDPARAEARIAAIAAHGGLLHVEAIARFELAGRHFVELVEHVHHRAGPEHQSVLADSLRAALFGRAGDVPVSLATRERPPRLSPATTLVWFLDPDEARAQAAQKAP
;
A
#
# COMPACT_ATOMS: atom_id res chain seq x y z
N MET A 1 -7.28 -2.87 -18.28
CA MET A 1 -7.02 -2.79 -16.81
C MET A 1 -5.62 -2.26 -16.51
N LEU A 2 -4.61 -2.62 -17.31
CA LEU A 2 -3.27 -2.00 -17.30
C LEU A 2 -3.27 -0.54 -17.77
N ASP A 3 -4.34 -0.07 -18.42
CA ASP A 3 -4.49 1.28 -18.98
C ASP A 3 -4.65 2.38 -17.92
N ALA A 4 -4.93 2.01 -16.67
CA ALA A 4 -5.12 2.94 -15.55
C ALA A 4 -3.80 3.36 -14.87
N ILE A 5 -2.67 2.84 -15.33
CA ILE A 5 -1.35 3.16 -14.81
C ILE A 5 -0.71 4.18 -15.76
N PRO A 6 -0.21 5.33 -15.26
CA PRO A 6 0.45 6.32 -16.10
C PRO A 6 1.52 5.69 -17.00
N ARG A 7 1.54 6.06 -18.29
CA ARG A 7 2.44 5.45 -19.29
C ARG A 7 3.92 5.84 -19.09
N ASP A 8 4.19 6.82 -18.25
CA ASP A 8 5.50 7.30 -17.83
C ASP A 8 6.01 6.66 -16.53
N ALA A 9 5.20 5.83 -15.86
CA ALA A 9 5.60 5.11 -14.67
C ALA A 9 6.26 3.78 -15.03
N HIS A 10 7.60 3.79 -15.14
CA HIS A 10 8.40 2.59 -15.41
C HIS A 10 8.52 1.65 -14.20
N LEU A 11 8.41 2.19 -12.98
CA LEU A 11 8.45 1.42 -11.73
C LEU A 11 7.39 1.95 -10.77
N VAL A 12 6.58 1.06 -10.22
CA VAL A 12 5.52 1.38 -9.26
C VAL A 12 5.78 0.64 -7.96
N ALA A 13 5.82 1.38 -6.84
CA ALA A 13 5.80 0.80 -5.51
C ALA A 13 4.42 0.99 -4.88
N VAL A 14 3.81 -0.08 -4.38
CA VAL A 14 2.52 -0.04 -3.68
C VAL A 14 2.71 -0.51 -2.25
N THR A 15 2.17 0.22 -1.28
CA THR A 15 2.21 -0.13 0.14
C THR A 15 0.92 0.26 0.84
N ALA A 16 0.78 -0.12 2.12
CA ALA A 16 -0.38 0.16 2.96
C ALA A 16 -1.71 -0.35 2.34
N LEU A 17 -1.66 -1.51 1.68
CA LEU A 17 -2.86 -2.16 1.11
C LEU A 17 -3.94 -2.32 2.18
N GLY A 18 -5.19 -2.03 1.78
CA GLY A 18 -6.36 -1.99 2.64
C GLY A 18 -6.66 -0.59 3.22
N ALA A 19 -5.71 0.35 3.16
CA ALA A 19 -5.93 1.72 3.60
C ALA A 19 -6.91 2.48 2.71
N GLU A 20 -7.02 2.09 1.44
CA GLU A 20 -7.95 2.61 0.45
C GLU A 20 -9.42 2.50 0.85
N ALA A 21 -9.76 1.53 1.71
CA ALA A 21 -11.10 1.38 2.29
C ALA A 21 -11.55 2.64 3.02
N ALA A 22 -10.64 3.35 3.69
CA ALA A 22 -10.95 4.61 4.37
C ALA A 22 -11.42 5.72 3.43
N PHE A 23 -11.08 5.62 2.14
CA PHE A 23 -11.52 6.53 1.09
C PHE A 23 -12.73 6.00 0.31
N GLY A 24 -13.35 4.91 0.76
CA GLY A 24 -14.50 4.28 0.08
C GLY A 24 -14.12 3.47 -1.15
N VAL A 25 -12.84 3.12 -1.29
CA VAL A 25 -12.37 2.27 -2.38
C VAL A 25 -12.29 0.83 -1.88
N ASP A 26 -12.86 -0.09 -2.65
CA ASP A 26 -12.77 -1.53 -2.35
C ASP A 26 -11.32 -2.03 -2.45
N PRO A 27 -10.73 -2.56 -1.36
CA PRO A 27 -9.36 -3.06 -1.36
C PRO A 27 -9.09 -4.17 -2.37
N ALA A 28 -10.09 -4.99 -2.68
CA ALA A 28 -9.96 -6.07 -3.66
C ALA A 28 -9.56 -5.54 -5.05
N ARG A 29 -9.85 -4.26 -5.35
CA ARG A 29 -9.44 -3.63 -6.62
C ARG A 29 -7.94 -3.38 -6.69
N ALA A 30 -7.31 -2.98 -5.58
CA ALA A 30 -5.86 -2.79 -5.54
C ALA A 30 -5.15 -4.14 -5.71
N GLU A 31 -5.60 -5.16 -4.97
CA GLU A 31 -5.09 -6.53 -5.09
C GLU A 31 -5.26 -7.10 -6.51
N ALA A 32 -6.43 -6.89 -7.13
CA ALA A 32 -6.68 -7.34 -8.51
C ALA A 32 -5.72 -6.69 -9.52
N ARG A 33 -5.35 -5.40 -9.33
CA ARG A 33 -4.36 -4.72 -10.18
C ARG A 33 -2.97 -5.32 -10.02
N ILE A 34 -2.54 -5.56 -8.78
CA ILE A 34 -1.27 -6.21 -8.49
C ILE A 34 -1.24 -7.61 -9.12
N ALA A 35 -2.28 -8.40 -8.91
CA ALA A 35 -2.41 -9.75 -9.46
C ALA A 35 -2.33 -9.76 -10.99
N ALA A 36 -3.00 -8.81 -11.66
CA ALA A 36 -2.95 -8.71 -13.12
C ALA A 36 -1.55 -8.35 -13.64
N ILE A 37 -0.84 -7.43 -12.98
CA ILE A 37 0.55 -7.10 -13.36
C ILE A 37 1.46 -8.31 -13.16
N ALA A 38 1.35 -8.97 -11.99
CA ALA A 38 2.14 -10.15 -11.66
C ALA A 38 1.91 -11.31 -12.62
N ALA A 39 0.65 -11.57 -13.02
CA ALA A 39 0.30 -12.61 -13.98
C ALA A 39 0.94 -12.42 -15.37
N HIS A 40 1.34 -11.19 -15.70
CA HIS A 40 2.04 -10.84 -16.92
C HIS A 40 3.54 -10.63 -16.71
N GLY A 41 4.11 -11.09 -15.59
CA GLY A 41 5.56 -11.04 -15.34
C GLY A 41 6.07 -9.70 -14.81
N GLY A 42 5.20 -8.71 -14.58
CA GLY A 42 5.59 -7.39 -14.08
C GLY A 42 5.82 -7.31 -12.57
N LEU A 43 5.88 -8.44 -11.84
CA LEU A 43 6.21 -8.42 -10.41
C LEU A 43 7.73 -8.49 -10.25
N LEU A 44 8.34 -7.44 -9.73
CA LEU A 44 9.80 -7.35 -9.58
C LEU A 44 10.24 -7.86 -8.20
N HIS A 45 9.60 -7.36 -7.15
CA HIS A 45 9.98 -7.66 -5.77
C HIS A 45 8.84 -7.38 -4.80
N VAL A 46 8.82 -8.10 -3.67
CA VAL A 46 7.96 -7.79 -2.53
C VAL A 46 8.81 -7.91 -1.27
N GLU A 47 8.79 -6.86 -0.46
CA GLU A 47 9.42 -6.88 0.86
C GLU A 47 8.44 -6.47 1.95
N ALA A 48 8.70 -6.90 3.17
CA ALA A 48 7.93 -6.49 4.33
C ALA A 48 8.69 -5.42 5.11
N ILE A 49 8.00 -4.34 5.46
CA ILE A 49 8.50 -3.42 6.47
C ILE A 49 8.36 -4.13 7.83
N ALA A 50 9.49 -4.41 8.48
CA ALA A 50 9.52 -5.02 9.80
C ALA A 50 9.75 -3.97 10.88
N ARG A 51 8.90 -3.97 11.92
CA ARG A 51 8.95 -2.97 13.01
C ARG A 51 10.33 -2.85 13.67
N PHE A 52 11.03 -3.96 13.84
CA PHE A 52 12.30 -4.00 14.57
C PHE A 52 13.53 -3.81 13.68
N GLU A 53 13.36 -3.73 12.37
CA GLU A 53 14.44 -3.35 11.45
C GLU A 53 14.64 -1.84 11.44
N LEU A 54 15.82 -1.38 10.99
CA LEU A 54 16.18 0.04 11.01
C LEU A 54 15.15 0.92 10.31
N ALA A 55 14.72 0.52 9.11
CA ALA A 55 13.73 1.26 8.33
C ALA A 55 12.37 1.33 9.04
N GLY A 56 11.90 0.21 9.62
CA GLY A 56 10.65 0.18 10.37
C GLY A 56 10.68 1.03 11.64
N ARG A 57 11.80 1.03 12.37
CA ARG A 57 11.98 1.89 13.55
C ARG A 57 11.95 3.37 13.18
N HIS A 58 12.74 3.78 12.19
CA HIS A 58 12.76 5.16 11.71
C HIS A 58 11.39 5.62 11.19
N PHE A 59 10.66 4.75 10.49
CA PHE A 59 9.30 5.05 10.03
C PHE A 59 8.37 5.32 11.22
N VAL A 60 8.33 4.43 12.21
CA VAL A 60 7.48 4.59 13.40
C VAL A 60 7.84 5.88 14.15
N GLU A 61 9.13 6.13 14.39
CA GLU A 61 9.61 7.33 15.06
C GLU A 61 9.19 8.61 14.32
N LEU A 62 9.30 8.62 12.98
CA LEU A 62 8.90 9.75 12.16
C LEU A 62 7.39 10.03 12.25
N VAL A 63 6.56 9.00 12.15
CA VAL A 63 5.10 9.14 12.25
C VAL A 63 4.71 9.67 13.62
N GLU A 64 5.27 9.11 14.70
CA GLU A 64 5.01 9.57 16.06
C GLU A 64 5.50 11.02 16.28
N HIS A 65 6.64 11.38 15.70
CA HIS A 65 7.16 12.74 15.75
C HIS A 65 6.23 13.75 15.06
N VAL A 66 5.76 13.43 13.84
CA VAL A 66 4.84 14.28 13.09
C VAL A 66 3.53 14.44 13.86
N HIS A 67 2.98 13.36 14.40
CA HIS A 67 1.75 13.41 15.20
C HIS A 67 1.88 14.33 16.41
N HIS A 68 3.03 14.27 17.09
CA HIS A 68 3.28 15.09 18.26
C HIS A 68 3.43 16.58 17.91
N ARG A 69 4.02 16.91 16.76
CA ARG A 69 4.36 18.29 16.38
C ARG A 69 3.32 19.00 15.52
N ALA A 70 2.70 18.30 14.59
CA ALA A 70 1.87 18.89 13.56
C ALA A 70 0.38 18.84 13.88
N GLY A 71 -0.06 18.03 14.84
CA GLY A 71 -1.48 17.92 15.21
C GLY A 71 -2.30 16.95 14.34
N PRO A 72 -3.58 16.70 14.70
CA PRO A 72 -4.41 15.65 14.11
C PRO A 72 -4.69 15.79 12.61
N GLU A 73 -4.72 17.00 12.09
CA GLU A 73 -5.00 17.31 10.68
C GLU A 73 -3.87 16.91 9.72
N HIS A 74 -2.67 16.68 10.27
CA HIS A 74 -1.50 16.21 9.52
C HIS A 74 -1.32 14.70 9.57
N GLN A 75 -2.25 13.97 10.19
CA GLN A 75 -2.25 12.51 10.24
C GLN A 75 -2.57 11.92 8.87
N SER A 76 -1.75 10.96 8.43
CA SER A 76 -1.93 10.29 7.14
C SER A 76 -2.52 8.92 7.36
N VAL A 77 -3.71 8.68 6.79
CA VAL A 77 -4.38 7.37 6.86
C VAL A 77 -3.46 6.24 6.38
N LEU A 78 -2.65 6.47 5.35
CA LEU A 78 -1.70 5.47 4.84
C LEU A 78 -0.60 5.19 5.87
N ALA A 79 0.03 6.24 6.39
CA ALA A 79 1.12 6.09 7.36
C ALA A 79 0.61 5.45 8.66
N ASP A 80 -0.60 5.80 9.09
CA ASP A 80 -1.21 5.28 10.30
C ASP A 80 -1.73 3.86 10.15
N SER A 81 -2.18 3.48 8.96
CA SER A 81 -2.49 2.09 8.62
C SER A 81 -1.25 1.22 8.69
N LEU A 82 -0.15 1.68 8.08
CA LEU A 82 1.13 0.98 8.13
C LEU A 82 1.65 0.89 9.57
N ARG A 83 1.64 1.99 10.33
CA ARG A 83 2.04 1.99 11.74
C ARG A 83 1.18 1.01 12.55
N ALA A 84 -0.15 1.07 12.45
CA ALA A 84 -1.03 0.16 13.17
C ALA A 84 -0.76 -1.32 12.82
N ALA A 85 -0.55 -1.63 11.54
CA ALA A 85 -0.21 -2.98 11.10
C ALA A 85 1.16 -3.46 11.64
N LEU A 86 2.18 -2.59 11.69
CA LEU A 86 3.48 -2.88 12.32
C LEU A 86 3.38 -3.20 13.82
N PHE A 87 2.33 -2.73 14.48
CA PHE A 87 2.00 -3.07 15.87
C PHE A 87 1.03 -4.26 15.99
N GLY A 88 0.80 -5.01 14.90
CA GLY A 88 0.01 -6.23 14.89
C GLY A 88 -1.51 -6.01 14.88
N ARG A 89 -1.98 -4.81 14.52
CA ARG A 89 -3.42 -4.54 14.35
C ARG A 89 -3.90 -5.10 13.01
N ALA A 90 -5.08 -5.72 12.99
CA ALA A 90 -5.68 -6.33 11.80
C ALA A 90 -7.21 -6.18 11.82
N GLY A 91 -7.83 -6.28 10.64
CA GLY A 91 -9.26 -6.06 10.43
C GLY A 91 -9.60 -4.59 10.19
N ASP A 92 -10.85 -4.22 10.43
CA ASP A 92 -11.32 -2.85 10.31
C ASP A 92 -10.86 -2.03 11.52
N VAL A 93 -9.79 -1.25 11.35
CA VAL A 93 -9.11 -0.54 12.44
C VAL A 93 -9.19 0.97 12.22
N PRO A 94 -9.92 1.72 13.06
CA PRO A 94 -9.83 3.17 13.06
C PRO A 94 -8.43 3.60 13.47
N VAL A 95 -7.68 4.20 12.55
CA VAL A 95 -6.28 4.60 12.78
C VAL A 95 -6.15 6.08 13.19
N SER A 96 -7.17 6.87 12.87
CA SER A 96 -7.36 8.26 13.30
C SER A 96 -8.84 8.60 13.46
N LEU A 97 -9.15 9.77 14.02
CA LEU A 97 -10.54 10.26 14.13
C LEU A 97 -11.23 10.36 12.77
N ALA A 98 -10.48 10.73 11.72
CA ALA A 98 -11.00 10.85 10.35
C ALA A 98 -11.47 9.52 9.76
N THR A 99 -10.96 8.40 10.28
CA THR A 99 -11.27 7.03 9.80
C THR A 99 -12.29 6.30 10.65
N ARG A 100 -12.91 6.96 11.63
CA ARG A 100 -13.81 6.30 12.59
C ARG A 100 -15.04 5.66 11.94
N GLU A 101 -15.67 6.37 11.02
CA GLU A 101 -16.88 5.90 10.30
C GLU A 101 -16.55 4.98 9.14
N ARG A 102 -15.31 5.04 8.64
CA ARG A 102 -14.83 4.24 7.53
C ARG A 102 -13.38 3.83 7.79
N PRO A 103 -13.16 2.79 8.60
CA PRO A 103 -11.82 2.37 8.94
C PRO A 103 -11.11 1.73 7.74
N PRO A 104 -9.78 1.85 7.64
CA PRO A 104 -8.98 1.01 6.77
C PRO A 104 -9.06 -0.46 7.20
N ARG A 105 -8.89 -1.38 6.25
CA ARG A 105 -8.90 -2.83 6.49
C ARG A 105 -7.47 -3.36 6.54
N LEU A 106 -6.92 -3.46 7.73
CA LEU A 106 -5.52 -3.83 7.95
C LEU A 106 -5.32 -5.35 7.87
N SER A 107 -4.18 -5.76 7.34
CA SER A 107 -3.73 -7.16 7.31
C SER A 107 -2.20 -7.21 7.32
N PRO A 108 -1.58 -8.41 7.39
CA PRO A 108 -0.14 -8.53 7.17
C PRO A 108 0.32 -7.97 5.81
N ALA A 109 -0.54 -7.96 4.79
CA ALA A 109 -0.22 -7.38 3.48
C ALA A 109 -0.08 -5.85 3.53
N THR A 110 -0.65 -5.18 4.54
CA THR A 110 -0.53 -3.74 4.74
C THR A 110 0.92 -3.33 5.00
N THR A 111 1.76 -4.21 5.56
CA THR A 111 3.19 -3.93 5.79
C THR A 111 4.09 -4.26 4.60
N LEU A 112 3.52 -4.78 3.50
CA LEU A 112 4.29 -5.12 2.31
C LEU A 112 4.47 -3.90 1.41
N VAL A 113 5.62 -3.87 0.73
CA VAL A 113 5.90 -2.99 -0.39
C VAL A 113 6.04 -3.85 -1.63
N TRP A 114 5.17 -3.63 -2.60
CA TRP A 114 5.12 -4.34 -3.86
C TRP A 114 5.78 -3.50 -4.94
N PHE A 115 6.88 -3.98 -5.50
CA PHE A 115 7.59 -3.33 -6.61
C PHE A 115 7.17 -3.99 -7.92
N LEU A 116 6.65 -3.16 -8.82
CA LEU A 116 5.98 -3.59 -10.03
C LEU A 116 6.57 -2.85 -11.24
N ASP A 117 6.68 -3.57 -12.35
CA ASP A 117 6.96 -3.05 -13.69
C ASP A 117 5.73 -3.28 -14.58
N PRO A 118 4.85 -2.27 -14.69
CA PRO A 118 3.68 -2.33 -15.55
C PRO A 118 4.03 -2.36 -17.04
N ASP A 119 5.21 -1.86 -17.44
CA ASP A 119 5.64 -1.86 -18.85
C ASP A 119 6.03 -3.26 -19.30
N GLU A 120 6.78 -3.99 -18.48
CA GLU A 120 7.08 -5.40 -18.71
C GLU A 120 5.78 -6.22 -18.80
N ALA A 121 4.83 -5.99 -17.89
CA ALA A 121 3.52 -6.63 -17.95
C ALA A 121 2.77 -6.33 -19.26
N ARG A 122 2.83 -5.09 -19.76
CA ARG A 122 2.23 -4.72 -21.06
C ARG A 122 2.93 -5.39 -22.24
N ALA A 123 4.27 -5.44 -22.23
CA ALA A 123 5.06 -6.06 -23.29
C ALA A 123 4.78 -7.57 -23.39
N GLN A 124 4.71 -8.26 -22.26
CA GLN A 124 4.40 -9.69 -22.19
C GLN A 124 2.96 -10.00 -22.61
N ALA A 125 2.00 -9.12 -22.27
CA ALA A 125 0.62 -9.26 -22.73
C ALA A 125 0.51 -9.14 -24.26
N ALA A 126 1.25 -8.19 -24.86
CA ALA A 126 1.24 -7.98 -26.31
C ALA A 126 1.84 -9.15 -27.11
N GLN A 127 2.84 -9.85 -26.55
CA GLN A 127 3.46 -11.03 -27.18
C GLN A 127 2.55 -12.27 -27.17
N LYS A 128 1.53 -12.31 -26.30
CA LYS A 128 0.58 -13.43 -26.15
C LYS A 128 -0.75 -13.19 -26.87
N ALA A 129 -0.92 -12.04 -27.53
CA ALA A 129 -2.09 -11.75 -28.35
C ALA A 129 -1.96 -12.47 -29.72
N PRO A 130 -2.99 -13.21 -30.18
CA PRO A 130 -2.96 -13.95 -31.44
C PRO A 130 -2.87 -13.07 -32.69
#